data_AF-A0A6C0CFX1-F1
#
_entry.id   AF-A0A6C0CFX1-F1
#
_cell.length_a   1.000
_cell.length_b   1.000
_cell.length_c   1.000
_cell.angle_alpha   90.00
_cell.angle_beta   90.00
_cell.angle_gamma   90.00
#
_symmetry.space_group_name_H-M   'P 1'
#
loop_
_entity.id
_entity.type
_entity.pdbx_description
1 polymer ?
#
loop_
_entity_poly.entity_id
_entity_poly.type
_entity_poly.pdbx_seq_one_letter_code
_entity_poly.pdbx_strand_id
1 'polypeptide(L)'
;MLTPNTSVLVNELEGKVMYHEKRTKTVYVLHRMNENYWVQKNYPEDKVYEMSEMLDWSIITPFSLKEPQPANLTKSFKKMDIYSDF
;
A
#
# COMPACT_ATOMS: atom_id res chain seq x y z
N MET A 1 15.22 -5.42 -9.81
CA MET A 1 15.30 -4.00 -10.25
C MET A 1 13.88 -3.49 -10.30
N LEU A 2 13.53 -2.46 -9.51
CA LEU A 2 12.14 -2.00 -9.42
C LEU A 2 11.68 -1.34 -10.74
N THR A 3 10.93 -2.11 -11.54
CA THR A 3 10.32 -1.71 -12.80
C THR A 3 8.79 -1.68 -12.67
N PRO A 4 8.06 -1.00 -13.57
CA PRO A 4 6.60 -1.09 -13.58
C PRO A 4 6.11 -2.55 -13.62
N ASN A 5 5.01 -2.81 -12.91
CA ASN A 5 4.39 -4.13 -12.67
C ASN A 5 5.20 -5.12 -11.82
N THR A 6 6.39 -4.76 -11.33
CA THR A 6 7.12 -5.58 -10.34
C THR A 6 6.27 -5.70 -9.07
N SER A 7 6.13 -6.92 -8.55
CA SER A 7 5.44 -7.18 -7.29
C SER A 7 6.39 -6.87 -6.13
N VAL A 8 5.89 -6.14 -5.14
CA VAL A 8 6.70 -5.63 -4.04
C VAL A 8 5.96 -5.73 -2.71
N LEU A 9 6.72 -5.83 -1.63
CA LEU A 9 6.27 -5.77 -0.26
C LEU A 9 6.78 -4.47 0.37
N VAL A 10 5.88 -3.71 1.00
CA VAL A 10 6.19 -2.46 1.69
C VAL A 10 5.42 -2.41 3.00
N ASN A 11 6.12 -2.39 4.14
CA ASN A 11 5.50 -2.41 5.48
C ASN A 11 4.43 -3.52 5.61
N GLU A 12 4.77 -4.76 5.23
CA GLU A 12 3.86 -5.92 5.26
C GLU A 12 2.65 -5.83 4.31
N LEU A 13 2.60 -4.81 3.45
CA LEU A 13 1.58 -4.66 2.42
C LEU A 13 2.14 -4.98 1.04
N GLU A 14 1.50 -5.93 0.38
CA GLU A 14 1.81 -6.30 -1.00
C GLU A 14 1.28 -5.24 -1.98
N GLY A 15 2.01 -5.01 -3.07
CA GLY A 15 1.59 -4.11 -4.12
C GLY A 15 2.36 -4.29 -5.43
N LYS A 16 1.96 -3.54 -6.45
CA LYS A 16 2.66 -3.49 -7.74
C LYS A 16 3.30 -2.13 -7.94
N VAL A 17 4.55 -2.10 -8.39
CA VAL A 17 5.22 -0.85 -8.78
C VAL A 17 4.51 -0.28 -10.00
N MET A 18 4.07 0.97 -9.91
CA MET A 18 3.53 1.74 -11.04
C MET A 18 4.63 2.51 -11.74
N TYR A 19 5.47 3.18 -10.94
CA TYR A 19 6.52 4.06 -11.43
C TYR A 19 7.65 4.17 -10.42
N HIS A 20 8.86 4.40 -10.91
CA HIS A 20 10.04 4.57 -10.08
C HIS A 20 10.80 5.82 -10.53
N GLU A 21 10.71 6.86 -9.71
CA GLU A 21 11.45 8.11 -9.90
C GLU A 21 12.86 7.96 -9.33
N LYS A 22 13.82 7.63 -10.21
CA LYS A 22 15.21 7.37 -9.82
C LYS A 22 15.92 8.59 -9.23
N ARG A 23 15.54 9.81 -9.65
CA ARG A 23 16.17 11.05 -9.15
C ARG A 23 15.85 11.31 -7.68
N THR A 24 14.61 11.07 -7.26
CA THR A 24 14.16 11.30 -5.88
C THR A 24 14.15 10.03 -5.04
N LYS A 25 14.51 8.88 -5.63
CA LYS A 25 14.43 7.55 -5.02
C LYS A 25 13.04 7.25 -4.47
N THR A 26 12.01 7.68 -5.22
CA THR A 26 10.61 7.46 -4.86
C THR A 26 10.01 6.38 -5.73
N VAL A 27 9.37 5.41 -5.11
CA VAL A 27 8.65 4.32 -5.77
C VAL A 27 7.16 4.51 -5.54
N TYR A 28 6.40 4.51 -6.61
CA TYR A 28 4.95 4.58 -6.59
C TYR A 28 4.40 3.16 -6.67
N VAL A 29 3.67 2.74 -5.65
CA VAL A 29 3.16 1.38 -5.50
C VAL A 29 1.64 1.42 -5.42
N LEU A 30 1.00 0.54 -6.18
CA LEU A 30 -0.43 0.30 -6.15
C LEU A 30 -0.74 -0.88 -5.24
N HIS A 31 -1.56 -0.65 -4.22
CA HIS A 31 -2.06 -1.67 -3.31
C HIS A 31 -3.52 -1.99 -3.62
N ARG A 32 -3.89 -3.26 -3.53
CA ARG A 32 -5.29 -3.69 -3.57
C ARG A 32 -5.83 -3.71 -2.15
N MET A 33 -6.84 -2.90 -1.88
CA MET A 33 -7.49 -2.83 -0.58
C MET A 33 -8.68 -3.80 -0.50
N ASN A 34 -9.37 -4.02 -1.63
CA ASN A 34 -10.40 -5.04 -1.81
C ASN A 34 -10.57 -5.34 -3.31
N GLU A 35 -11.51 -6.21 -3.69
CA GLU A 35 -11.63 -6.71 -5.06
C GLU A 35 -11.68 -5.60 -6.14
N ASN A 36 -12.32 -4.47 -5.83
CA ASN A 36 -12.58 -3.37 -6.77
C ASN A 36 -11.94 -2.05 -6.33
N TYR A 37 -11.15 -2.03 -5.26
CA TYR A 37 -10.57 -0.80 -4.71
C TYR A 37 -9.06 -0.89 -4.60
N TRP A 38 -8.42 0.09 -5.22
CA TRP A 38 -6.98 0.19 -5.40
C TRP A 38 -6.50 1.55 -4.92
N VAL A 39 -5.38 1.58 -4.21
CA VAL A 39 -4.81 2.82 -3.67
C VAL A 39 -3.35 2.90 -4.10
N GLN A 40 -2.99 4.03 -4.69
CA GLN A 40 -1.60 4.36 -4.97
C GLN A 40 -0.98 5.05 -3.75
N LYS A 41 0.22 4.63 -3.37
CA LYS A 41 1.06 5.28 -2.36
C LYS A 41 2.48 5.44 -2.88
N ASN A 42 3.20 6.40 -2.32
CA ASN A 42 4.60 6.63 -2.61
C ASN A 42 5.47 6.20 -1.42
N TYR A 43 6.61 5.60 -1.72
CA TYR A 43 7.54 5.11 -0.72
C TYR A 43 8.98 5.44 -1.10
N PRO A 44 9.85 5.69 -0.11
CA PRO A 44 11.30 5.65 -0.32
C PRO A 44 11.74 4.28 -0.86
N GLU A 45 12.66 4.27 -1.83
CA GLU A 45 13.19 3.04 -2.48
C GLU A 45 13.72 2.00 -1.48
N ASP A 46 14.32 2.44 -0.37
CA ASP A 46 14.89 1.59 0.69
C ASP A 46 13.84 0.86 1.53
N LYS A 47 12.57 1.26 1.46
CA LYS A 47 11.45 0.61 2.15
C LYS A 47 10.72 -0.40 1.27
N VAL A 48 11.11 -0.55 0.00
CA VAL A 48 10.43 -1.38 -0.98
C VAL A 48 11.24 -2.64 -1.26
N TYR A 49 10.65 -3.80 -0.96
CA TYR A 49 11.28 -5.09 -1.19
C TYR A 49 10.62 -5.77 -2.38
N GLU A 50 11.42 -6.19 -3.36
CA GLU A 50 10.95 -6.96 -4.51
C GLU A 50 10.52 -8.37 -4.06
N MET A 51 9.32 -8.79 -4.45
CA MET A 51 8.81 -10.13 -4.17
C MET A 51 9.19 -11.08 -5.30
N SER A 52 9.52 -12.33 -4.96
CA SER A 52 9.72 -13.40 -5.94
C SER A 52 8.42 -13.87 -6.57
N GLU A 53 7.32 -13.77 -5.84
CA GLU A 53 5.99 -14.17 -6.30
C GLU A 53 5.29 -13.01 -7.01
N MET A 54 4.74 -13.29 -8.19
CA MET A 54 3.96 -12.31 -8.92
C MET A 54 2.53 -12.25 -8.37
N LEU A 55 2.07 -11.04 -8.05
CA LEU A 55 0.67 -10.81 -7.71
C LEU A 55 -0.21 -11.01 -8.96
N ASP A 56 -1.10 -11.99 -8.92
CA ASP A 56 -2.03 -12.33 -10.02
C ASP A 56 -3.25 -11.40 -10.12
N TRP A 57 -3.21 -10.27 -9.42
CA TRP A 57 -4.33 -9.35 -9.45
C TRP A 57 -4.40 -8.69 -10.83
N SER A 58 -5.47 -8.99 -11.56
CA SER A 58 -5.86 -8.32 -12.80
C SER A 58 -6.49 -6.98 -12.44
N ILE A 59 -5.87 -5.89 -12.90
CA ILE A 59 -6.41 -4.53 -12.72
C ILE A 59 -7.50 -4.35 -13.77
N ILE A 60 -8.70 -4.87 -13.47
CA ILE A 60 -9.89 -4.70 -14.31
C ILE A 60 -10.73 -3.61 -13.65
N THR A 61 -10.53 -2.32 -14.00
CA THR A 61 -11.42 -1.13 -13.79
C THR A 61 -10.68 0.16 -13.39
N PRO A 62 -11.24 1.36 -13.68
CA PRO A 62 -10.45 2.59 -13.83
C PRO A 62 -10.01 3.16 -12.48
N PHE A 63 -8.77 3.65 -12.43
CA PHE A 63 -8.20 4.37 -11.30
C PHE A 63 -9.13 5.52 -10.86
N SER A 64 -9.77 5.37 -9.70
CA SER A 64 -10.49 6.49 -9.10
C SER A 64 -9.47 7.31 -8.29
N LEU A 65 -9.07 8.47 -8.81
CA LEU A 65 -8.25 9.46 -8.12
C LEU A 65 -8.99 10.15 -6.95
N LYS A 66 -10.18 9.70 -6.58
CA LYS A 66 -10.88 10.25 -5.42
C LYS A 66 -10.10 9.87 -4.17
N GLU A 67 -9.42 10.88 -3.61
CA GLU A 67 -8.92 10.86 -2.24
C GLU A 67 -9.98 10.22 -1.34
N PRO A 68 -9.60 9.31 -0.42
CA PRO A 68 -10.56 8.74 0.51
C PRO A 68 -11.20 9.88 1.29
N GLN A 69 -12.49 10.14 1.06
CA GLN A 69 -13.24 11.06 1.91
C GLN A 69 -13.18 10.49 3.34
N PRO A 70 -12.83 11.30 4.34
CA PRO A 70 -12.85 10.85 5.73
C PRO A 70 -14.31 10.74 6.18
N ALA A 71 -14.95 9.63 5.84
CA ALA A 71 -16.28 9.30 6.31
C ALA A 71 -16.21 8.00 7.11
N ASN A 72 -16.14 8.17 8.43
CA ASN A 72 -16.48 7.17 9.46
C ASN A 72 -15.54 5.97 9.63
N LEU A 73 -14.30 6.23 10.03
CA LEU A 73 -13.56 5.30 10.91
C LEU A 73 -13.90 5.58 12.39
N THR A 74 -15.19 5.64 12.73
CA THR A 74 -15.66 5.41 14.10
C THR A 74 -15.76 3.91 14.31
N LYS A 75 -14.60 3.23 14.45
CA LYS A 75 -14.54 1.91 15.08
C LYS A 75 -13.78 2.03 16.38
N SER A 76 -14.59 2.08 17.45
CA SER A 76 -14.25 1.89 18.86
C SER A 76 -12.81 1.48 19.16
N PHE A 77 -11.98 2.43 19.60
CA PHE A 77 -10.90 2.09 20.50
C PHE A 77 -11.54 1.73 21.84
N LYS A 78 -11.75 0.43 22.08
CA LYS A 78 -11.87 -0.04 23.47
C LYS A 78 -10.53 0.29 24.13
N LYS A 79 -10.57 1.30 24.99
CA LYS A 79 -9.48 1.64 25.90
C LYS A 79 -9.19 0.39 26.73
N MET A 80 -8.07 -0.26 26.47
CA MET A 80 -7.55 -1.32 27.32
C MET A 80 -6.80 -0.60 28.43
N ASP A 81 -7.42 -0.46 29.60
CA ASP A 81 -6.71 0.03 30.78
C ASP A 81 -5.72 -1.05 31.20
N ILE A 82 -4.43 -0.81 30.94
CA ILE A 82 -3.34 -1.54 31.56
C ILE A 82 -2.79 -0.61 32.62
N TYR A 83 -3.08 -0.87 33.89
CA TYR A 83 -2.22 -0.43 34.98
C TYR A 83 -1.93 -1.60 35.91
N SER A 84 -0.61 -1.80 36.03
CA SER A 84 0.15 -2.77 36.80
C SER A 84 -0.11 -2.66 38.30
N ASP A 85 -0.24 -3.80 38.97
CA ASP A 85 0.04 -3.91 40.40
C ASP A 85 1.51 -3.53 40.65
N PHE A 86 1.74 -2.55 41.53
CA PHE A 86 2.91 -2.43 42.41
C PHE A 86 2.60 -1.45 43.55
#